data_AF-A0A559RRT6-F1
#
_entry.id   AF-A0A559RRT6-F1
#
_cell.length_a   1.000
_cell.length_b   1.000
_cell.length_c   1.000
_cell.angle_alpha   90.00
_cell.angle_beta   90.00
_cell.angle_gamma   90.00
#
_symmetry.space_group_name_H-M   'P 1'
#
loop_
_entity.id
_entity.type
_entity.pdbx_description
1 polymer ?
#
loop_
_entity_poly.entity_id
_entity_poly.type
_entity_poly.pdbx_seq_one_letter_code
_entity_poly.pdbx_strand_id
1 'polypeptide(L)'
;MRLKITLLFAFVMLAVTNTYAGFPVQRTAVIAMEGETLTEDTNAETLTSPAAVEADRQLVAILLWLFLGGFAAHRWYLGSPIGWNILFILTLGGLGIWWIIDGIDILTGNYPGL
;
A
#
# COMPACT_ATOMS: atom_id res chain seq x y z
N MET A 1 8.80 -32.40 10.91
CA MET A 1 8.43 -31.29 9.99
C MET A 1 7.12 -30.61 10.34
N ARG A 2 6.17 -31.26 11.03
CA ARG A 2 4.85 -30.71 11.35
C ARG A 2 4.86 -29.55 12.36
N LEU A 3 5.73 -29.59 13.38
CA LEU A 3 5.79 -28.56 14.44
C LEU A 3 6.19 -27.17 13.90
N LYS A 4 7.06 -27.12 12.89
CA LYS A 4 7.51 -25.85 12.28
C LYS A 4 6.39 -25.18 11.48
N ILE A 5 5.58 -25.99 10.79
CA ILE A 5 4.44 -25.52 9.98
C ILE A 5 3.32 -25.03 10.90
N THR A 6 3.03 -25.75 11.99
CA THR A 6 2.02 -25.30 12.97
C THR A 6 2.45 -24.05 13.73
N LEU A 7 3.74 -23.90 14.05
CA LEU A 7 4.27 -22.72 14.73
C LEU A 7 4.25 -21.47 13.81
N LEU A 8 4.60 -21.65 12.53
CA LEU A 8 4.53 -20.60 11.52
C LEU A 8 3.08 -20.12 11.32
N PHE A 9 2.13 -21.05 11.22
CA PHE A 9 0.71 -20.74 11.09
C PHE A 9 0.16 -20.00 12.32
N ALA A 10 0.56 -20.42 13.53
CA ALA A 10 0.18 -19.75 14.77
C ALA A 10 0.78 -18.33 14.88
N PHE A 11 2.00 -18.12 14.40
CA PHE A 11 2.64 -16.81 14.37
C PHE A 11 1.94 -15.84 13.40
N VAL A 12 1.50 -16.34 12.24
CA VAL A 12 0.71 -15.55 11.27
C VAL A 12 -0.66 -15.15 11.84
N MET A 13 -1.35 -16.06 12.55
CA MET A 13 -2.64 -15.76 13.17
C MET A 13 -2.56 -14.76 14.33
N LEU A 14 -1.41 -14.68 15.02
CA LEU A 14 -1.20 -13.71 16.09
C LEU A 14 -0.88 -12.29 15.56
N ALA A 15 -0.33 -12.19 14.34
CA ALA A 15 0.03 -10.91 13.72
C ALA A 15 -1.16 -10.17 13.09
N VAL A 16 -2.32 -10.83 12.92
CA VAL A 16 -3.54 -10.21 12.38
C VAL A 16 -4.38 -9.64 13.53
N THR A 17 -4.02 -8.46 14.02
CA THR A 17 -4.89 -7.69 14.91
C THR A 17 -5.86 -6.86 14.06
N ASN A 18 -7.16 -7.17 14.14
CA ASN A 18 -8.20 -6.37 13.49
C ASN A 18 -8.26 -4.98 14.13
N THR A 19 -7.95 -3.94 13.34
CA THR A 19 -8.20 -2.54 13.72
C THR A 19 -9.69 -2.25 13.53
N TYR A 20 -10.39 -1.99 14.63
CA TYR A 20 -11.79 -1.58 14.65
C TYR A 20 -11.86 -0.05 14.76
N ALA A 21 -12.16 0.64 13.65
CA ALA A 21 -12.44 2.06 13.64
C ALA A 21 -13.94 2.29 13.89
N GLY A 22 -14.30 2.71 15.10
CA GLY A 22 -15.63 3.22 15.42
C GLY A 22 -15.62 4.74 15.30
N PHE A 23 -16.21 5.29 14.24
CA PHE A 23 -16.34 6.74 14.10
C PHE A 23 -17.52 7.25 14.94
N PRO A 24 -17.34 8.30 15.76
CA PRO A 24 -18.41 8.85 16.57
C PRO A 24 -19.47 9.51 15.69
N VAL A 25 -20.73 9.08 15.84
CA VAL A 25 -21.88 9.75 15.24
C VAL A 25 -22.26 10.95 16.12
N GLN A 26 -21.81 12.14 15.73
CA GLN A 26 -22.24 13.39 16.32
C GLN A 26 -23.72 13.61 15.99
N ARG A 27 -24.57 13.66 17.01
CA ARG A 27 -25.96 14.08 16.91
C ARG A 27 -26.20 15.11 18.00
N THR A 28 -26.60 16.32 17.61
CA THR A 28 -27.07 17.49 18.42
C THR A 28 -26.56 18.75 17.73
N ALA A 29 -27.24 19.88 17.64
CA ALA A 29 -28.63 20.28 17.83
C ALA A 29 -28.72 21.70 17.24
N VAL A 30 -29.92 22.13 16.88
CA VAL A 30 -30.22 23.52 16.50
C VAL A 30 -29.77 24.47 17.61
N ILE A 31 -28.72 25.27 17.40
CA ILE A 31 -28.49 26.52 18.15
C ILE A 31 -28.03 27.58 17.16
N ALA A 32 -28.73 28.71 17.18
CA ALA A 32 -28.51 29.90 16.38
C ALA A 32 -27.43 30.82 16.96
N MET A 33 -26.91 31.69 16.07
CA MET A 33 -26.23 32.99 16.26
C MET A 33 -24.73 33.07 16.59
N GLU A 34 -24.03 33.65 15.58
CA GLU A 34 -23.03 34.73 15.58
C GLU A 34 -21.69 34.57 16.33
N GLY A 35 -20.59 34.63 15.58
CA GLY A 35 -19.22 34.75 16.11
C GLY A 35 -18.17 34.31 15.09
N GLU A 36 -17.56 35.28 14.42
CA GLU A 36 -16.59 35.22 13.32
C GLU A 36 -15.33 34.36 13.57
N THR A 37 -15.11 33.45 12.62
CA THR A 37 -13.88 32.82 12.08
C THR A 37 -12.57 32.84 12.89
N LEU A 38 -12.17 31.63 13.34
CA LEU A 38 -10.85 31.06 13.04
C LEU A 38 -11.04 29.59 12.70
N THR A 39 -11.30 29.32 11.42
CA THR A 39 -11.28 27.97 10.85
C THR A 39 -9.83 27.50 10.81
N GLU A 40 -9.45 26.67 11.77
CA GLU A 40 -8.31 25.77 11.62
C GLU A 40 -8.78 24.63 10.71
N ASP A 41 -8.76 24.91 9.40
CA ASP A 41 -9.07 23.95 8.35
C ASP A 41 -7.91 22.95 8.26
N THR A 42 -7.97 21.88 9.06
CA THR A 42 -7.07 20.72 8.92
C THR A 42 -7.39 19.86 7.69
N ASN A 43 -8.37 20.26 6.88
CA ASN A 43 -8.49 19.78 5.51
C ASN A 43 -7.70 20.72 4.60
N ALA A 44 -6.40 20.45 4.47
CA ALA A 44 -5.80 20.62 3.17
C ALA A 44 -6.58 19.68 2.22
N GLU A 45 -7.66 20.19 1.63
CA GLU A 45 -8.17 19.72 0.34
C GLU A 45 -7.01 19.90 -0.65
N THR A 46 -6.06 18.97 -0.60
CA THR A 46 -5.07 18.83 -1.66
C THR A 46 -5.89 18.47 -2.88
N LEU A 47 -6.11 19.46 -3.74
CA LEU A 47 -6.61 19.27 -5.10
C LEU A 47 -5.54 18.52 -5.89
N THR A 48 -5.25 17.29 -5.49
CA THR A 48 -4.27 16.42 -6.13
C THR A 48 -4.87 16.01 -7.46
N SER A 49 -4.32 16.58 -8.53
CA SER A 49 -4.61 16.14 -9.89
C SER A 49 -4.39 14.62 -9.98
N PRO A 50 -5.20 13.87 -10.74
CA PRO A 50 -4.98 12.43 -10.95
C PRO A 50 -3.54 12.09 -11.35
N ALA A 51 -2.88 12.98 -12.11
CA ALA A 51 -1.48 12.83 -12.49
C ALA A 51 -0.49 12.92 -11.31
N ALA A 52 -0.80 13.73 -10.29
CA ALA A 52 0.02 13.82 -9.09
C ALA A 52 -0.10 12.56 -8.21
N VAL A 53 -1.30 11.95 -8.16
CA VAL A 53 -1.55 10.70 -7.44
C VAL A 53 -0.79 9.53 -8.09
N GLU A 54 -0.70 9.52 -9.42
CA GLU A 54 0.04 8.50 -10.17
C GLU A 54 1.56 8.61 -9.96
N ALA A 55 2.10 9.84 -9.94
CA ALA A 55 3.49 10.10 -9.62
C ALA A 55 3.87 9.61 -8.21
N ASP A 56 2.99 9.84 -7.22
CA ASP A 56 3.20 9.34 -5.85
C ASP A 56 3.21 7.81 -5.78
N ARG A 57 2.28 7.14 -6.50
CA ARG A 57 2.24 5.67 -6.59
C ARG A 57 3.51 5.11 -7.24
N GLN A 58 4.01 5.76 -8.28
CA GLN A 58 5.27 5.40 -8.93
C GLN A 58 6.46 5.50 -7.99
N LEU A 59 6.56 6.60 -7.24
CA LEU A 59 7.62 6.77 -6.24
C LEU A 59 7.57 5.68 -5.18
N VAL A 60 6.40 5.38 -4.63
CA VAL A 60 6.24 4.31 -3.64
C VAL A 60 6.65 2.95 -4.23
N ALA A 61 6.25 2.65 -5.46
CA ALA A 61 6.65 1.42 -6.14
C ALA A 61 8.18 1.31 -6.32
N ILE A 62 8.86 2.40 -6.69
CA ILE A 62 10.33 2.44 -6.82
C ILE A 62 11.01 2.19 -5.47
N LEU A 63 10.51 2.81 -4.40
CA LEU A 63 11.05 2.60 -3.06
C LEU A 63 10.89 1.13 -2.63
N LEU A 64 9.71 0.55 -2.85
CA LEU A 64 9.46 -0.86 -2.54
C LEU A 64 10.31 -1.80 -3.38
N TRP A 65 10.54 -1.47 -4.66
CA TRP A 65 11.38 -2.25 -5.56
C TRP A 65 12.85 -2.25 -5.13
N LEU A 66 13.38 -1.11 -4.66
CA LEU A 66 14.78 -0.98 -4.23
C LEU A 66 15.04 -1.67 -2.88
N PHE A 67 14.20 -1.40 -1.87
CA PHE A 67 14.43 -1.91 -0.51
C PHE A 67 13.88 -3.32 -0.29
N LEU A 68 12.78 -3.66 -0.95
CA LEU A 68 11.99 -4.86 -0.67
C LEU A 68 11.65 -5.66 -1.95
N GLY A 69 12.42 -5.43 -3.03
CA GLY A 69 12.23 -6.09 -4.32
C GLY A 69 12.40 -7.61 -4.29
N GLY A 70 13.24 -8.13 -3.39
CA GLY A 70 13.41 -9.58 -3.19
C GLY A 70 12.14 -10.29 -2.68
N PHE A 71 11.24 -9.56 -2.02
CA PHE A 71 9.95 -10.07 -1.53
C PHE A 71 8.79 -9.76 -2.50
N ALA A 72 9.08 -9.29 -3.71
CA ALA A 72 8.09 -8.82 -4.69
C ALA A 72 7.19 -7.69 -4.15
N ALA A 73 7.66 -6.89 -3.19
CA ALA A 73 6.83 -5.87 -2.52
C ALA A 73 6.23 -4.84 -3.48
N HIS A 74 6.99 -4.46 -4.52
CA HIS A 74 6.51 -3.59 -5.60
C HIS A 74 5.32 -4.21 -6.35
N ARG A 75 5.32 -5.53 -6.59
CA ARG A 75 4.23 -6.24 -7.26
C ARG A 75 3.00 -6.38 -6.36
N TRP A 76 3.20 -6.58 -5.06
CA TRP A 76 2.12 -6.62 -4.06
C TRP A 76 1.42 -5.27 -3.94
N TYR A 77 2.18 -4.18 -3.95
CA TYR A 77 1.64 -2.83 -3.90
C TYR A 77 0.84 -2.44 -5.14
N LEU A 78 1.31 -2.85 -6.33
CA LEU A 78 0.66 -2.58 -7.61
C LEU A 78 -0.49 -3.57 -7.92
N GLY A 79 -0.80 -4.49 -7.02
CA GLY A 79 -1.95 -5.38 -7.15
C GLY A 79 -1.77 -6.54 -8.15
N SER A 80 -0.54 -6.96 -8.41
CA SER A 80 -0.26 -8.11 -9.27
C SER A 80 -0.87 -9.42 -8.71
N PRO A 81 -1.24 -10.39 -9.57
CA PRO A 81 -1.84 -11.64 -9.14
C PRO A 81 -1.00 -12.39 -8.09
N ILE A 82 -1.65 -12.87 -7.02
CA ILE A 82 -1.05 -13.62 -5.91
C ILE A 82 -0.11 -14.74 -6.40
N GLY A 83 -0.54 -15.51 -7.39
CA GLY A 83 0.22 -16.66 -7.90
C GLY A 83 1.53 -16.25 -8.56
N TRP A 84 1.53 -15.11 -9.28
CA TRP A 84 2.73 -14.57 -9.92
C TRP A 84 3.74 -14.07 -8.89
N ASN A 85 3.26 -13.39 -7.84
CA ASN A 85 4.14 -12.89 -6.80
C ASN A 85 4.79 -14.03 -6.00
N ILE A 86 4.05 -15.11 -5.73
CA ILE A 86 4.60 -16.31 -5.08
C ILE A 86 5.66 -16.97 -5.97
N LEU A 87 5.41 -17.08 -7.29
CA LEU A 87 6.38 -17.65 -8.22
C LEU A 87 7.64 -16.79 -8.32
N PHE A 88 7.50 -15.46 -8.32
CA PHE A 88 8.62 -14.53 -8.27
C PHE A 88 9.47 -14.76 -7.02
N ILE A 89 8.86 -14.85 -5.84
CA ILE A 89 9.59 -15.06 -4.57
C ILE A 89 10.27 -16.44 -4.56
N LEU A 90 9.57 -17.48 -5.02
CA LEU A 90 10.12 -18.84 -5.09
C LEU A 90 11.33 -18.94 -6.02
N THR A 91 11.34 -18.13 -7.08
CA THR A 91 12.45 -18.03 -8.04
C THR A 91 13.47 -16.95 -7.67
N LEU A 92 13.30 -16.28 -6.52
CA LEU A 92 14.12 -15.13 -6.08
C LEU A 92 14.22 -14.03 -7.18
N GLY A 93 13.11 -13.73 -7.84
CA GLY A 93 13.05 -12.81 -8.98
C GLY A 93 13.66 -13.39 -10.27
N GLY A 94 13.76 -14.71 -10.38
CA GLY A 94 14.21 -15.42 -11.57
C GLY A 94 15.70 -15.28 -11.92
N LEU A 95 16.60 -15.11 -10.93
CA LEU A 95 18.00 -14.63 -11.07
C LEU A 95 18.14 -13.10 -11.24
N GLY A 96 17.13 -12.33 -10.83
CA GLY A 96 17.15 -10.86 -10.91
C GLY A 96 16.73 -10.30 -12.27
N ILE A 97 16.51 -11.15 -13.28
CA ILE A 97 15.99 -10.73 -14.60
C ILE A 97 14.61 -10.08 -14.45
N TRP A 98 13.74 -10.68 -13.65
CA TRP A 98 12.39 -10.18 -13.41
C TRP A 98 12.43 -8.88 -12.60
N TRP A 99 13.37 -8.78 -11.68
CA TRP A 99 13.60 -7.57 -10.91
C TRP A 99 14.03 -6.40 -11.81
N ILE A 100 14.90 -6.63 -12.80
CA ILE A 100 15.32 -5.59 -13.76
C ILE A 100 14.15 -5.15 -14.66
N ILE A 101 13.39 -6.09 -15.21
CA ILE A 101 12.25 -5.78 -16.09
C ILE A 101 11.21 -4.96 -15.34
N ASP A 102 10.81 -5.40 -14.14
CA ASP A 102 9.85 -4.69 -13.31
C ASP A 102 10.34 -3.26 -12.98
N GLY A 103 11.65 -3.07 -12.74
CA GLY A 103 12.24 -1.75 -12.49
C GLY A 103 12.15 -0.81 -13.69
N ILE A 104 12.40 -1.29 -14.91
CA ILE A 104 12.27 -0.51 -16.14
C ILE A 104 10.81 -0.11 -16.37
N ASP A 105 9.88 -1.05 -16.20
CA ASP A 105 8.45 -0.80 -16.39
C ASP A 105 7.91 0.21 -15.36
N ILE A 106 8.35 0.13 -14.11
CA ILE A 106 7.98 1.11 -13.07
C ILE A 106 8.57 2.48 -13.38
N LEU A 107 9.85 2.58 -13.79
CA LEU A 107 10.48 3.86 -14.13
C LEU A 107 9.85 4.52 -15.35
N THR A 108 9.42 3.72 -16.32
CA THR A 108 8.77 4.21 -17.55
C THR A 108 7.26 4.44 -17.38
N GLY A 109 6.68 4.11 -16.23
CA GLY A 109 5.24 4.25 -15.99
C GLY A 109 4.38 3.24 -16.76
N ASN A 110 4.99 2.21 -17.35
CA ASN A 110 4.28 1.20 -18.14
C ASN A 110 3.85 -0.01 -17.30
N TYR A 111 4.23 -0.07 -16.03
CA TYR A 111 3.89 -1.21 -15.17
C TYR A 111 2.38 -1.29 -14.92
N PRO A 112 1.76 -2.47 -15.10
CA PRO A 112 0.33 -2.63 -14.86
C PRO A 112 -0.02 -2.41 -13.37
N GLY A 113 -0.80 -1.37 -13.08
CA GLY A 113 -1.23 -1.00 -11.73
C GLY A 113 -0.61 0.29 -11.19
N LEU A 114 0.25 0.97 -11.99
CA LEU A 114 0.53 2.39 -11.82
C LEU A 114 -0.66 3.24 -12.25
#